data_AF-A0A1X7USX9-F1
#
_entry.id   AF-A0A1X7USX9-F1
#
_cell.length_a   1.000
_cell.length_b   1.000
_cell.length_c   1.000
_cell.angle_alpha   90.00
_cell.angle_beta   90.00
_cell.angle_gamma   90.00
#
_symmetry.space_group_name_H-M   'P 1'
#
loop_
_entity.id
_entity.type
_entity.pdbx_description
1 polymer ?
#
loop_
_entity_poly.entity_id
_entity_poly.type
_entity_poly.pdbx_seq_one_letter_code
_entity_poly.pdbx_strand_id
1 'polypeptide(L)' 'MGTSTMTGHYVCHIKKDGKWIIFNDNKVAESVAPPKDHAYLFLQERTLKH' A
#
# COMPACT_ATOMS: atom_id res chain seq x y z
N MET A 1 -2.54 8.21 7.80
CA MET A 1 -2.81 9.31 6.83
C MET A 1 -3.60 10.39 7.55
N GLY A 2 -3.27 11.66 7.30
CA GLY A 2 -3.91 12.79 7.96
C GLY A 2 -4.99 13.44 7.11
N THR A 3 -5.77 14.33 7.71
CA THR A 3 -6.81 15.13 7.04
C THR A 3 -6.29 16.45 6.47
N SER A 4 -5.03 16.80 6.75
CA SER A 4 -4.39 18.02 6.26
C SER A 4 -3.81 17.82 4.87
N THR A 5 -3.99 18.81 3.99
CA THR A 5 -3.31 18.88 2.69
C THR A 5 -1.84 19.31 2.83
N MET A 6 -1.45 19.88 3.97
CA MET A 6 -0.11 20.43 4.21
C MET A 6 0.83 19.45 4.93
N THR A 7 0.30 18.41 5.56
CA THR A 7 1.10 17.43 6.31
C THR A 7 0.43 16.07 6.31
N GLY A 8 1.23 15.02 6.34
CA GLY A 8 0.76 13.65 6.37
C GLY A 8 1.90 12.66 6.57
N HIS A 9 1.53 11.39 6.60
CA HIS A 9 2.47 10.27 6.68
C HIS A 9 2.15 9.28 5.57
N TYR A 10 3.16 8.90 4.79
CA TYR A 10 3.02 7.94 3.71
C TYR A 10 3.51 6.57 4.15
N VAL A 11 2.74 5.56 3.75
CA VAL A 11 3.09 4.14 3.87
C VAL A 11 2.78 3.49 2.54
N CYS A 12 3.38 2.34 2.24
CA CYS A 12 3.01 1.58 1.06
C CYS A 12 2.62 0.15 1.43
N HIS A 13 1.66 -0.38 0.66
CA HIS A 13 1.28 -1.79 0.69
C HIS A 13 1.75 -2.40 -0.63
N ILE A 14 2.60 -3.42 -0.57
CA ILE A 14 3.13 -4.11 -1.74
C ILE A 14 2.66 -5.56 -1.70
N LYS A 15 2.16 -6.07 -2.82
CA LYS A 15 1.86 -7.49 -2.98
C LYS A 15 3.14 -8.22 -3.38
N LYS A 16 3.63 -9.11 -2.52
CA LYS A 16 4.81 -9.95 -2.75
C LYS A 16 4.48 -11.39 -2.37
N ASP A 17 4.82 -12.35 -3.25
CA ASP A 17 4.60 -13.78 -3.02
C ASP A 17 3.15 -14.11 -2.60
N GLY A 18 2.18 -13.45 -3.24
CA GLY A 18 0.75 -13.61 -2.96
C GLY A 18 0.23 -12.88 -1.72
N LYS A 19 1.10 -12.35 -0.87
CA LYS A 19 0.75 -11.65 0.38
C LYS A 19 0.89 -10.15 0.25
N TRP A 20 0.10 -9.41 1.02
CA TRP A 20 0.27 -7.96 1.14
C TRP A 20 1.15 -7.64 2.33
N ILE A 21 2.14 -6.77 2.13
CA ILE A 21 3.08 -6.34 3.15
C ILE A 21 2.97 -4.83 3.29
N ILE A 22 2.83 -4.32 4.51
CA ILE A 22 2.92 -2.89 4.81
C ILE A 22 4.36 -2.53 5.14
N PHE A 23 4.85 -1.47 4.51
CA PHE A 23 6.11 -0.81 4.83
C PHE A 23 5.78 0.55 5.43
N ASN A 24 6.09 0.72 6.71
CA ASN A 24 5.90 1.94 7.47
C ASN A 24 7.24 2.32 8.09
N ASP A 25 8.04 3.08 7.34
CA ASP A 25 9.42 3.41 7.67
C ASP A 25 10.25 2.15 8.00
N ASN A 26 10.69 2.01 9.25
CA ASN A 26 11.44 0.86 9.73
C ASN A 26 10.56 -0.32 10.19
N LYS A 27 9.23 -0.18 10.18
CA LYS A 27 8.28 -1.23 10.56
C LYS A 27 7.73 -1.92 9.33
N VAL A 28 7.91 -3.24 9.29
CA VAL A 28 7.43 -4.09 8.19
C VAL A 28 6.56 -5.21 8.76
N ALA A 29 5.36 -5.39 8.22
CA ALA A 29 4.41 -6.38 8.72
C ALA A 29 3.51 -6.93 7.60
N GLU A 30 2.94 -8.11 7.81
CA GLU A 30 1.89 -8.64 6.94
C GLU A 30 0.61 -7.80 7.09
N SER A 31 0.06 -7.37 5.96
CA SER A 31 -1.14 -6.54 5.89
C SER A 31 -2.32 -7.39 5.45
N VAL A 32 -2.97 -8.08 6.40
CA VAL A 32 -4.08 -9.02 6.15
C VAL A 32 -5.27 -8.35 5.44
N ALA A 33 -5.57 -7.09 5.79
CA ALA A 33 -6.64 -6.29 5.17
C ALA A 33 -6.09 -4.91 4.75
N PRO A 34 -5.44 -4.78 3.58
CA PRO A 34 -4.91 -3.50 3.10
C PRO A 34 -6.03 -2.48 2.87
N PRO A 35 -5.92 -1.23 3.36
CA PRO A 35 -6.95 -0.19 3.26
C PRO A 35 -6.96 0.47 1.87
N LYS A 36 -7.33 -0.28 0.84
CA LYS A 36 -7.26 0.16 -0.57
C LYS A 36 -8.09 1.41 -0.87
N ASP A 37 -9.23 1.59 -0.21
CA ASP A 37 -10.13 2.74 -0.43
C ASP A 37 -9.53 4.08 0.02
N HIS A 38 -8.47 4.05 0.81
CA HIS A 38 -7.74 5.24 1.28
C HIS A 38 -6.41 5.44 0.57
N ALA A 39 -6.12 4.67 -0.48
CA ALA A 39 -4.86 4.80 -1.19
C ALA A 39 -4.84 6.04 -2.08
N TYR A 40 -3.69 6.72 -2.08
CA TYR A 40 -3.46 7.89 -2.92
C TYR A 40 -2.91 7.52 -4.31
N LEU A 41 -2.00 6.55 -4.38
CA LEU A 41 -1.37 6.09 -5.61
C LEU A 41 -1.48 4.56 -5.73
N PHE A 42 -1.90 4.09 -6.91
CA PHE A 42 -1.97 2.67 -7.25
C PHE A 42 -0.95 2.33 -8.32
N LEU A 43 -0.26 1.20 -8.14
CA LEU A 43 0.57 0.57 -9.17
C LEU A 43 -0.07 -0.77 -9.54
N GLN A 44 -0.47 -0.89 -10.79
CA GLN A 44 -1.10 -2.10 -11.32
C GLN A 44 -0.07 -2.84 -12.17
N GLU A 45 0.12 -4.12 -11.86
CA GLU A 45 0.90 -5.01 -12.71
C GLU A 45 0.08 -5.36 -13.96
N ARG A 46 0.71 -5.24 -15.14
CA ARG A 46 0.07 -5.66 -16.39
C ARG A 46 -0.13 -7.18 -16.36
N THR A 47 -1.38 -7.61 -16.44
CA THR A 47 -1.69 -9.03 -16.67
C THR A 47 -1.41 -9.39 -18.12
N LEU A 48 -0.71 -10.51 -18.37
CA LEU A 48 -0.68 -11.09 -19.71
C LEU A 48 -2.09 -11.60 -20.04
N LYS A 49 -2.70 -11.04 -21.10
CA LYS A 49 -3.92 -11.61 -21.67
C LYS A 49 -3.51 -12.87 -22.45
N HIS A 50 -4.14 -13.99 -22.17
CA HIS A 50 -4.10 -15.16 -23.06
C HIS A 50 -4.91 -14.86 -24.32
#